data_AF-A0A6I9NQL4-F1
#
_entry.id   AF-A0A6I9NQL4-F1
#
_cell.length_a   1.000
_cell.length_b   1.000
_cell.length_c   1.000
_cell.angle_alpha   90.00
_cell.angle_beta   90.00
_cell.angle_gamma   90.00
#
_symmetry.space_group_name_H-M   'P 1'
#
loop_
_entity.id
_entity.type
_entity.pdbx_description
1 polymer ?
#
loop_
_entity_poly.entity_id
_entity_poly.type
_entity_poly.pdbx_seq_one_letter_code
_entity_poly.pdbx_strand_id
1 'polypeptide(L)'
;MIKVEANMRNPKYEAEIEFITKEEWKEELWTLFNFLGDNEDQEKDEDYQDSVEKLSVLYGEEWRNKSPENLMDKKYFKEIPKFLSSKSKILTSYTAKELSAKLVKYTRSESKEEDAKDVKRWYWPLVKCVTVRVPKNGFLQHVTLVDLPGNGDRNKSRDRMWKKLVGSCSTVWIVAEINRAAAEKESWEILKESCSLMGNGGECRQIHFICTKSDHFGGSDDQSAAGVRAQILKQNKQAKIKVMAEFSKLKEVKKQFSEECFKVFT
;
A
#
# COMPACT_ATOMS: atom_id res chain seq x y z
N MET A 1 2.02 -2.74 3.42
CA MET A 1 1.12 -3.85 3.03
C MET A 1 0.15 -4.16 4.16
N ILE A 2 -1.12 -4.34 3.84
CA ILE A 2 -2.16 -4.75 4.80
C ILE A 2 -2.89 -5.98 4.25
N LYS A 3 -2.97 -7.05 5.03
CA LYS A 3 -3.74 -8.26 4.73
C LYS A 3 -5.01 -8.25 5.58
N VAL A 4 -6.14 -8.65 5.01
CA VAL A 4 -7.41 -8.81 5.72
C VAL A 4 -7.94 -10.22 5.47
N GLU A 5 -8.17 -10.96 6.55
CA GLU A 5 -8.66 -12.35 6.53
C GLU A 5 -9.71 -12.59 7.62
N ALA A 6 -10.42 -13.72 7.57
CA ALA A 6 -11.37 -14.08 8.63
C ALA A 6 -10.65 -14.51 9.92
N ASN A 7 -11.19 -14.07 11.07
CA ASN A 7 -10.85 -14.67 12.36
C ASN A 7 -11.77 -15.87 12.63
N MET A 8 -11.21 -17.07 12.48
CA MET A 8 -11.91 -18.33 12.76
C MET A 8 -11.62 -18.88 14.16
N ARG A 9 -10.75 -18.23 14.93
CA ARG A 9 -10.27 -18.73 16.23
C ARG A 9 -11.07 -18.19 17.39
N ASN A 10 -11.50 -16.93 17.31
CA ASN A 10 -12.24 -16.27 18.38
C ASN A 10 -13.12 -15.14 17.82
N PRO A 11 -14.07 -14.60 18.61
CA PRO A 11 -15.02 -13.61 18.14
C PRO A 11 -14.49 -12.17 18.17
N LYS A 12 -13.18 -11.94 18.36
CA LYS A 12 -12.59 -10.60 18.46
C LYS A 12 -11.96 -10.17 17.13
N TYR A 13 -11.87 -8.87 16.93
CA TYR A 13 -11.00 -8.30 15.91
C TYR A 13 -9.55 -8.41 16.36
N GLU A 14 -8.68 -8.86 15.48
CA GLU A 14 -7.24 -8.93 15.74
C GLU A 14 -6.45 -8.22 14.66
N ALA A 15 -5.31 -7.64 15.05
CA ALA A 15 -4.30 -7.23 14.10
C ALA A 15 -2.95 -7.76 14.54
N GLU A 16 -2.31 -8.52 13.67
CA GLU A 16 -0.94 -8.96 13.82
C GLU A 16 -0.04 -8.03 13.02
N ILE A 17 0.88 -7.35 13.71
CA ILE A 17 1.85 -6.44 13.14
C ILE A 17 3.18 -7.17 13.08
N GLU A 18 3.65 -7.44 11.87
CA GLU A 18 4.99 -7.91 11.58
C GLU A 18 5.90 -6.69 11.35
N PHE A 19 7.00 -6.63 12.09
CA PHE A 19 8.01 -5.59 11.89
C PHE A 19 9.09 -6.07 10.92
N ILE A 20 9.76 -5.12 10.26
CA ILE A 20 11.03 -5.41 9.57
C ILE A 20 12.09 -5.88 10.58
N THR A 21 13.13 -6.55 10.10
CA THR A 21 14.23 -6.95 10.98
C THR A 21 15.11 -5.74 11.35
N LYS A 22 15.94 -5.91 12.38
CA LYS A 22 16.89 -4.87 12.79
C LYS A 22 17.92 -4.60 11.69
N GLU A 23 18.29 -5.64 10.97
CA GLU A 23 19.25 -5.59 9.86
C GLU A 23 18.64 -4.84 8.67
N GLU A 24 17.38 -5.12 8.33
CA GLU A 24 16.63 -4.37 7.30
C GLU A 24 16.52 -2.90 7.68
N TRP A 25 16.17 -2.58 8.93
CA TRP A 25 16.09 -1.20 9.37
C TRP A 25 17.44 -0.49 9.37
N LYS A 26 18.52 -1.18 9.75
CA LYS A 26 19.87 -0.62 9.69
C LYS A 26 20.28 -0.29 8.25
N GLU A 27 20.00 -1.17 7.29
CA GLU A 27 20.25 -0.91 5.86
C GLU A 27 19.44 0.29 5.36
N GLU A 28 18.17 0.39 5.78
CA GLU A 28 17.29 1.50 5.41
C GLU A 28 17.79 2.82 6.01
N LEU A 29 18.19 2.86 7.29
CA LEU A 29 18.80 4.04 7.91
C LEU A 29 20.05 4.52 7.15
N TRP A 30 20.94 3.62 6.76
CA TRP A 30 22.10 3.98 5.95
C TRP A 30 21.70 4.62 4.62
N THR A 31 20.68 4.05 3.97
CA THR A 31 20.16 4.56 2.71
C THR A 31 19.56 5.96 2.90
N LEU A 32 18.73 6.15 3.94
CA LEU A 32 18.11 7.45 4.28
C LEU A 32 19.17 8.52 4.55
N PHE A 33 20.23 8.21 5.30
CA PHE A 33 21.28 9.17 5.62
C PHE A 33 22.14 9.55 4.41
N ASN A 34 22.44 8.60 3.53
CA ASN A 34 23.14 8.91 2.28
C ASN A 34 22.32 9.86 1.42
N PHE A 35 21.02 9.60 1.26
CA PHE A 35 20.11 10.51 0.55
C PHE A 35 20.04 11.89 1.21
N LEU A 36 20.06 12.00 2.53
CA LEU A 36 19.99 13.30 3.20
C LEU A 36 21.32 14.08 3.19
N GLY A 37 22.46 13.38 3.15
CA GLY A 37 23.80 13.97 3.13
C GLY A 37 24.24 14.51 1.76
N ASP A 38 23.77 13.92 0.66
CA ASP A 38 24.14 14.33 -0.71
C ASP A 38 23.32 15.54 -1.24
N ASN A 39 22.41 16.10 -0.44
CA ASN A 39 21.36 17.02 -0.87
C ASN A 39 21.50 18.46 -0.34
N GLU A 40 22.71 18.97 -0.10
CA GLU A 40 22.89 20.40 0.26
C GLU A 40 22.55 21.35 -0.91
N ASP A 41 22.58 20.88 -2.16
CA ASP A 41 22.39 21.69 -3.38
C ASP A 41 21.18 21.29 -4.26
N GLN A 42 20.33 20.34 -3.85
CA GLN A 42 19.17 19.89 -4.64
C GLN A 42 17.83 20.38 -4.07
N GLU A 43 16.87 20.65 -4.96
CA GLU A 43 15.50 20.96 -4.56
C GLU A 43 14.93 19.81 -3.70
N LYS A 44 14.31 20.16 -2.58
CA LYS A 44 13.68 19.20 -1.66
C LYS A 44 12.47 18.56 -2.32
N ASP A 45 12.71 17.49 -3.07
CA ASP A 45 11.67 16.68 -3.69
C ASP A 45 10.83 15.92 -2.66
N GLU A 46 9.81 15.20 -3.13
CA GLU A 46 8.92 14.39 -2.29
C GLU A 46 9.68 13.32 -1.49
N ASP A 47 10.84 12.88 -1.99
CA ASP A 47 11.61 11.78 -1.41
C ASP A 47 12.44 12.21 -0.21
N TYR A 48 13.00 13.42 -0.30
CA TYR A 48 13.60 14.09 0.84
C TYR A 48 12.57 14.23 1.97
N GLN A 49 11.33 14.60 1.63
CA GLN A 49 10.26 14.79 2.62
C GLN A 49 9.84 13.46 3.27
N ASP A 50 9.66 12.38 2.52
CA ASP A 50 9.36 11.03 3.07
C ASP A 50 10.48 10.55 4.01
N SER A 51 11.74 10.77 3.63
CA SER A 51 12.90 10.40 4.44
C SER A 51 12.94 11.16 5.77
N VAL A 52 12.72 12.48 5.72
CA VAL A 52 12.62 13.33 6.91
C VAL A 52 11.44 12.91 7.78
N GLU A 53 10.28 12.62 7.19
CA GLU A 53 9.09 12.21 7.93
C GLU A 53 9.35 10.90 8.69
N LYS A 54 9.85 9.85 8.02
CA LYS A 54 10.17 8.56 8.64
C LYS A 54 11.08 8.70 9.85
N LEU A 55 12.14 9.47 9.73
CA LEU A 55 13.09 9.69 10.82
C LEU A 55 12.45 10.51 11.95
N SER A 56 11.70 11.56 11.60
CA SER A 56 11.09 12.47 12.57
C SER A 56 9.99 11.79 13.40
N VAL A 57 9.14 10.95 12.79
CA VAL A 57 8.07 10.27 13.53
C VAL A 57 8.57 9.20 14.49
N LEU A 58 9.74 8.60 14.21
CA LEU A 58 10.32 7.54 15.03
C LEU A 58 11.27 8.09 16.10
N TYR A 59 12.04 9.12 15.76
CA TYR A 59 13.14 9.64 16.58
C TYR A 59 12.93 11.08 17.10
N GLY A 60 11.89 11.79 16.64
CA GLY A 60 11.73 13.22 16.88
C GLY A 60 12.85 14.03 16.24
N GLU A 61 13.18 15.22 16.76
CA GLU A 61 14.29 16.02 16.23
C GLU A 61 15.69 15.45 16.56
N GLU A 62 15.79 14.42 17.41
CA GLU A 62 17.08 13.86 17.83
C GLU A 62 17.87 13.25 16.67
N TRP A 63 17.22 12.78 15.60
CA TRP A 63 17.91 12.08 14.51
C TRP A 63 18.90 12.95 13.75
N ARG A 64 18.66 14.27 13.69
CA ARG A 64 19.51 15.21 12.93
C ARG A 64 20.96 15.26 13.44
N ASN A 65 21.17 14.96 14.72
CA ASN A 65 22.47 15.04 15.39
C ASN A 65 23.03 13.65 15.75
N LYS A 66 22.55 12.58 15.08
CA LYS A 66 22.92 11.20 15.40
C LYS A 66 23.31 10.45 14.14
N SER A 67 24.29 9.56 14.27
CA SER A 67 24.62 8.60 13.21
C SER A 67 23.58 7.46 13.16
N PRO A 68 23.47 6.75 12.02
CA PRO A 68 22.64 5.56 11.89
C PRO A 68 22.84 4.52 13.02
N GLU A 69 24.08 4.31 13.49
CA GLU A 69 24.39 3.37 14.58
C GLU A 69 23.73 3.80 15.89
N ASN A 70 23.78 5.10 16.20
CA ASN A 70 23.22 5.64 17.42
C ASN A 70 21.69 5.60 17.41
N LEU A 71 21.07 5.63 16.23
CA LEU A 71 19.61 5.49 16.05
C LEU A 71 19.10 4.06 16.23
N MET A 72 20.00 3.07 16.31
CA MET A 72 19.67 1.69 16.67
C MET A 72 19.64 1.45 18.19
N ASP A 73 19.85 2.47 19.01
CA ASP A 73 19.78 2.36 20.47
C ASP A 73 18.37 1.90 20.93
N LYS A 74 18.35 0.93 21.84
CA LYS A 74 17.13 0.33 22.43
C LYS A 74 16.19 1.37 23.04
N LYS A 75 16.69 2.56 23.43
CA LYS A 75 15.89 3.64 24.03
C LYS A 75 14.76 4.11 23.11
N TYR A 76 14.93 4.05 21.79
CA TYR A 76 13.90 4.48 20.84
C TYR A 76 12.77 3.48 20.68
N PHE A 77 13.04 2.21 21.00
CA PHE A 77 12.13 1.08 20.76
C PHE A 77 11.47 0.54 22.04
N LYS A 78 11.52 1.28 23.16
CA LYS A 78 10.97 0.87 24.47
C LYS A 78 9.47 0.53 24.42
N GLU A 79 8.70 1.23 23.59
CA GLU A 79 7.26 1.02 23.43
C GLU A 79 6.92 -0.12 22.44
N ILE A 80 7.92 -0.57 21.67
CA ILE A 80 7.81 -1.67 20.70
C ILE A 80 8.91 -2.73 20.94
N PRO A 81 8.99 -3.32 22.15
CA PRO A 81 10.03 -4.31 22.47
C PRO A 81 9.97 -5.54 21.57
N LYS A 82 8.81 -5.81 20.96
CA LYS A 82 8.60 -6.91 20.00
C LYS A 82 9.48 -6.77 18.75
N PHE A 83 9.71 -5.56 18.25
CA PHE A 83 10.64 -5.28 17.16
C PHE A 83 12.07 -5.72 17.52
N LEU A 84 12.57 -5.36 18.70
CA LEU A 84 13.92 -5.72 19.16
C LEU A 84 14.13 -7.25 19.27
N SER A 85 13.06 -7.97 19.58
CA SER A 85 13.03 -9.43 19.68
C SER A 85 12.66 -10.16 18.38
N SER A 86 12.46 -9.43 17.27
CA SER A 86 11.98 -9.96 15.99
C SER A 86 10.69 -10.79 16.11
N LYS A 87 9.74 -10.32 16.92
CA LYS A 87 8.43 -10.96 17.13
C LYS A 87 7.32 -10.07 16.61
N SER A 88 6.23 -10.67 16.14
CA SER A 88 5.02 -9.92 15.80
C SER A 88 4.34 -9.37 17.06
N LYS A 89 3.62 -8.25 16.89
CA LYS A 89 2.76 -7.67 17.93
C LYS A 89 1.31 -7.96 17.58
N ILE A 90 0.57 -8.57 18.50
CA ILE A 90 -0.86 -8.82 18.35
C ILE A 90 -1.63 -7.75 19.12
N LEU A 91 -2.58 -7.12 18.44
CA LEU A 91 -3.59 -6.24 19.00
C LEU A 91 -4.96 -6.93 18.90
N THR A 92 -5.78 -6.79 19.93
CA THR A 92 -7.15 -7.32 19.92
C THR A 92 -8.14 -6.27 20.43
N SER A 93 -9.35 -6.28 19.87
CA SER A 93 -10.46 -5.39 20.24
C SER A 93 -11.81 -6.07 19.98
N TYR A 94 -12.88 -5.57 20.61
CA TYR A 94 -14.23 -6.06 20.34
C TYR A 94 -14.87 -5.38 19.13
N THR A 95 -14.44 -4.16 18.81
CA THR A 95 -14.95 -3.39 17.67
C THR A 95 -13.85 -3.06 16.66
N ALA A 96 -14.24 -2.93 15.38
CA ALA A 96 -13.35 -2.47 14.33
C ALA A 96 -12.79 -1.07 14.61
N LYS A 97 -13.62 -0.17 15.18
CA LYS A 97 -13.23 1.21 15.53
C LYS A 97 -12.12 1.23 16.57
N GLU A 98 -12.25 0.45 17.65
CA GLU A 98 -11.19 0.34 18.67
C GLU A 98 -9.90 -0.25 18.11
N LEU A 99 -9.99 -1.26 17.23
CA LEU A 99 -8.80 -1.84 16.60
C LEU A 99 -8.12 -0.81 15.70
N SER A 100 -8.90 -0.08 14.90
CA SER A 100 -8.41 0.97 14.02
C SER A 100 -7.67 2.05 14.81
N ALA A 101 -8.24 2.57 15.91
CA ALA A 101 -7.59 3.55 16.77
C ALA A 101 -6.24 3.06 17.33
N LYS A 102 -6.14 1.77 17.71
CA LYS A 102 -4.87 1.17 18.15
C LYS A 102 -3.85 0.98 17.02
N LEU A 103 -4.34 0.76 15.80
CA LEU A 103 -3.52 0.51 14.61
C LEU A 103 -2.93 1.77 13.99
N VAL A 104 -3.58 2.92 14.18
CA VAL A 104 -3.19 4.21 13.59
C VAL A 104 -1.67 4.44 13.67
N LYS A 105 -1.06 4.29 14.85
CA LYS A 105 0.40 4.46 15.05
C LYS A 105 1.33 3.53 14.28
N TYR A 106 0.79 2.50 13.62
CA TYR A 106 1.52 1.49 12.87
C TYR A 106 1.26 1.55 11.37
N THR A 107 0.25 2.28 10.91
CA THR A 107 -0.18 2.23 9.49
C THR A 107 -0.29 3.58 8.81
N ARG A 108 -0.34 4.69 9.55
CA ARG A 108 -0.56 6.03 8.98
C ARG A 108 0.59 6.97 9.35
N SER A 109 0.93 7.91 8.46
CA SER A 109 1.62 9.15 8.82
C SER A 109 0.70 10.04 9.67
N GLU A 110 1.24 11.02 10.39
CA GLU A 110 0.43 11.93 11.22
C GLU A 110 -0.65 12.62 10.38
N SER A 111 -1.88 12.11 10.44
CA SER A 111 -3.03 12.81 9.90
C SER A 111 -3.47 13.88 10.89
N LYS A 112 -3.91 15.04 10.36
CA LYS A 112 -4.49 16.18 11.10
C LYS A 112 -5.86 15.86 11.75
N GLU A 113 -6.12 14.60 12.12
CA GLU A 113 -7.38 14.18 12.74
C GLU A 113 -7.29 14.23 14.28
N GLU A 114 -8.42 14.52 14.93
CA GLU A 114 -8.51 14.72 16.37
C GLU A 114 -8.10 13.48 17.21
N ASP A 115 -8.13 12.29 16.59
CA ASP A 115 -7.78 11.00 17.22
C ASP A 115 -6.27 10.82 17.45
N ALA A 116 -5.41 11.71 16.92
CA ALA A 116 -3.94 11.61 17.00
C ALA A 116 -3.30 12.47 18.10
N LYS A 117 -4.07 13.27 18.85
CA LYS A 117 -3.54 14.28 19.80
C LYS A 117 -2.63 13.73 20.91
N ASP A 118 -2.74 12.44 21.25
CA ASP A 118 -1.94 11.79 22.31
C ASP A 118 -0.83 10.85 21.79
N VAL A 119 -0.63 10.73 20.48
CA VAL A 119 0.38 9.84 19.90
C VAL A 119 1.75 10.52 19.92
N LYS A 120 2.64 10.09 20.83
CA LYS A 120 3.99 10.67 20.95
C LYS A 120 4.97 10.23 19.86
N ARG A 121 4.76 9.05 19.26
CA ARG A 121 5.63 8.43 18.25
C ARG A 121 4.86 7.50 17.34
N TRP A 122 5.29 7.44 16.08
CA TRP A 122 4.75 6.53 15.09
C TRP A 122 5.77 5.48 14.68
N TYR A 123 5.29 4.27 14.45
CA TYR A 123 6.08 3.08 14.19
C TYR A 123 5.86 2.51 12.80
N TRP A 124 5.03 3.15 11.98
CA TRP A 124 4.78 2.73 10.60
C TRP A 124 6.05 2.53 9.75
N PRO A 125 7.19 3.26 9.95
CA PRO A 125 8.40 2.99 9.18
C PRO A 125 8.99 1.60 9.46
N LEU A 126 8.73 1.03 10.64
CA LEU A 126 9.23 -0.27 11.06
C LEU A 126 8.27 -1.42 10.71
N VAL A 127 7.09 -1.11 10.16
CA VAL A 127 6.06 -2.11 9.89
C VAL A 127 6.26 -2.69 8.51
N LYS A 128 6.44 -4.01 8.48
CA LYS A 128 6.55 -4.79 7.25
C LYS A 128 5.17 -5.15 6.72
N CYS A 129 4.32 -5.70 7.57
CA CYS A 129 2.99 -6.18 7.23
C CYS A 129 2.04 -6.04 8.43
N VAL A 130 0.78 -5.72 8.16
CA VAL A 130 -0.31 -5.85 9.13
C VAL A 130 -1.31 -6.87 8.63
N THR A 131 -1.58 -7.92 9.39
CA THR A 131 -2.66 -8.89 9.11
C THR A 131 -3.83 -8.62 10.05
N VAL A 132 -4.92 -8.08 9.51
CA VAL A 132 -6.18 -7.83 10.21
C VAL A 132 -7.07 -9.06 10.08
N ARG A 133 -7.52 -9.61 11.22
CA ARG A 133 -8.44 -10.75 11.28
C ARG A 133 -9.80 -10.28 11.77
N VAL A 134 -10.81 -10.46 10.94
CA VAL A 134 -12.18 -9.98 11.17
C VAL A 134 -13.07 -11.14 11.63
N PRO A 135 -13.70 -11.07 12.81
CA PRO A 135 -14.58 -12.13 13.29
C PRO A 135 -15.91 -12.13 12.53
N LYS A 136 -16.54 -13.31 12.43
CA LYS A 136 -17.91 -13.50 11.91
C LYS A 136 -18.17 -12.90 10.51
N ASN A 137 -17.16 -12.91 9.64
CA ASN A 137 -17.32 -12.42 8.26
C ASN A 137 -17.33 -13.60 7.28
N GLY A 138 -18.51 -13.93 6.74
CA GLY A 138 -18.69 -15.07 5.82
C GLY A 138 -17.93 -14.91 4.49
N PHE A 139 -17.75 -13.68 4.00
CA PHE A 139 -17.00 -13.42 2.78
C PHE A 139 -15.50 -13.72 2.96
N LEU A 140 -14.91 -13.25 4.06
CA LEU A 140 -13.48 -13.43 4.35
C LEU A 140 -13.10 -14.85 4.77
N GLN A 141 -14.06 -15.77 4.95
CA GLN A 141 -13.77 -17.19 5.25
C GLN A 141 -13.05 -17.89 4.10
N HIS A 142 -13.30 -17.44 2.87
CA HIS A 142 -12.75 -18.03 1.66
C HIS A 142 -11.92 -17.05 0.84
N VAL A 143 -11.85 -15.79 1.28
CA VAL A 143 -11.16 -14.71 0.58
C VAL A 143 -10.23 -14.00 1.55
N THR A 144 -8.99 -13.83 1.12
CA THR A 144 -8.05 -12.89 1.74
C THR A 144 -7.94 -11.68 0.83
N LEU A 145 -8.12 -10.50 1.39
CA LEU A 145 -7.81 -9.25 0.69
C LEU A 145 -6.40 -8.81 1.07
N VAL A 146 -5.63 -8.35 0.10
CA VAL A 146 -4.30 -7.81 0.34
C VAL A 146 -4.18 -6.47 -0.35
N ASP A 147 -3.92 -5.45 0.46
CA ASP A 147 -3.54 -4.12 0.03
C ASP A 147 -2.00 -4.06 -0.12
N LEU A 148 -1.56 -4.03 -1.37
CA LEU A 148 -0.16 -3.96 -1.75
C LEU A 148 0.29 -2.50 -1.79
N PRO A 149 1.52 -2.21 -1.33
CA PRO A 149 2.07 -0.88 -1.49
C PRO A 149 2.17 -0.52 -2.99
N GLY A 150 1.93 0.73 -3.34
CA GLY A 150 2.13 1.23 -4.71
C GLY A 150 3.61 1.20 -5.12
N ASN A 151 3.86 1.36 -6.42
CA ASN A 151 5.19 1.29 -7.05
C ASN A 151 6.20 2.38 -6.59
N GLY A 152 5.83 3.23 -5.63
CA GLY A 152 6.68 4.24 -4.98
C GLY A 152 7.17 3.85 -3.59
N ASP A 153 6.87 2.63 -3.10
CA ASP A 153 7.34 2.18 -1.79
C ASP A 153 8.84 1.82 -1.83
N ARG A 154 9.68 2.80 -1.52
CA ARG A 154 11.15 2.70 -1.50
C ARG A 154 11.72 1.78 -0.42
N ASN A 155 10.87 1.23 0.46
CA ASN A 155 11.34 0.24 1.40
C ASN A 155 11.62 -1.07 0.65
N LYS A 156 12.90 -1.39 0.45
CA LYS A 156 13.34 -2.59 -0.28
C LYS A 156 12.73 -3.90 0.27
N SER A 157 12.46 -3.97 1.58
CA SER A 157 11.80 -5.15 2.16
C SER A 157 10.36 -5.27 1.67
N ARG A 158 9.63 -4.14 1.64
CA ARG A 158 8.24 -4.07 1.16
C ARG A 158 8.15 -4.28 -0.35
N ASP A 159 9.08 -3.73 -1.13
CA ASP A 159 9.18 -3.96 -2.59
C ASP A 159 9.36 -5.46 -2.93
N ARG A 160 10.27 -6.14 -2.24
CA ARG A 160 10.46 -7.59 -2.42
C ARG A 160 9.24 -8.41 -1.98
N MET A 161 8.49 -7.93 -1.00
CA MET A 161 7.37 -8.67 -0.42
C MET A 161 6.16 -8.69 -1.35
N TRP A 162 5.77 -7.55 -1.93
CA TRP A 162 4.61 -7.51 -2.82
C TRP A 162 4.84 -8.35 -4.08
N LYS A 163 6.06 -8.34 -4.64
CA LYS A 163 6.46 -9.19 -5.78
C LYS A 163 6.31 -10.69 -5.48
N LYS A 164 6.63 -11.13 -4.26
CA LYS A 164 6.38 -12.53 -3.87
C LYS A 164 4.91 -12.85 -3.69
N LEU A 165 4.14 -11.90 -3.17
CA LEU A 165 2.73 -12.11 -2.85
C LEU A 165 1.83 -12.07 -4.08
N VAL A 166 2.13 -11.24 -5.07
CA VAL A 166 1.30 -11.13 -6.28
C VAL A 166 1.25 -12.45 -7.05
N GLY A 167 2.32 -13.25 -7.03
CA GLY A 167 2.35 -14.59 -7.62
C GLY A 167 1.43 -15.62 -6.93
N SER A 168 1.07 -15.40 -5.66
CA SER A 168 0.11 -16.24 -4.92
C SER A 168 -1.30 -15.64 -4.86
N CYS A 169 -1.54 -14.51 -5.52
CA CYS A 169 -2.88 -13.95 -5.63
C CYS A 169 -3.66 -14.69 -6.73
N SER A 170 -4.87 -15.16 -6.42
CA SER A 170 -5.76 -15.78 -7.41
C SER A 170 -6.38 -14.76 -8.38
N THR A 171 -6.51 -13.51 -7.93
CA THR A 171 -7.01 -12.37 -8.70
C THR A 171 -6.28 -11.11 -8.27
N VAL A 172 -5.86 -10.29 -9.23
CA VAL A 172 -5.17 -9.02 -8.98
C VAL A 172 -6.07 -7.87 -9.42
N TRP A 173 -6.23 -6.87 -8.55
CA TRP A 173 -6.93 -5.62 -8.86
C TRP A 173 -5.92 -4.48 -8.98
N ILE A 174 -5.86 -3.86 -10.16
CA ILE A 174 -5.07 -2.66 -10.41
C ILE A 174 -6.03 -1.48 -10.39
N VAL A 175 -5.82 -0.54 -9.48
CA VAL A 175 -6.74 0.58 -9.26
C VAL A 175 -6.04 1.87 -9.67
N ALA A 176 -6.61 2.57 -10.66
CA ALA A 176 -6.06 3.79 -11.22
C ALA A 176 -7.15 4.87 -11.34
N GLU A 177 -6.81 6.14 -11.12
CA GLU A 177 -7.79 7.21 -11.32
C GLU A 177 -8.20 7.32 -12.80
N ILE A 178 -9.50 7.42 -13.07
CA ILE A 178 -10.08 7.37 -14.42
C ILE A 178 -9.44 8.35 -15.42
N ASN A 179 -9.01 9.51 -14.95
CA ASN A 179 -8.42 10.56 -15.79
C ASN A 179 -6.99 10.22 -16.27
N ARG A 180 -6.29 9.34 -15.55
CA ARG A 180 -4.91 8.92 -15.84
C ARG A 180 -4.75 7.42 -16.08
N ALA A 181 -5.82 6.62 -15.93
CA ALA A 181 -5.80 5.16 -15.97
C ALA A 181 -5.01 4.56 -17.15
N ALA A 182 -5.11 5.15 -18.34
CA ALA A 182 -4.38 4.67 -19.51
C ALA A 182 -2.91 5.15 -19.57
N ALA A 183 -2.58 6.27 -18.94
CA ALA A 183 -1.25 6.88 -18.98
C ALA A 183 -0.39 6.58 -17.73
N GLU A 184 -0.96 6.01 -16.68
CA GLU A 184 -0.29 5.72 -15.42
C GLU A 184 0.68 4.55 -15.57
N LYS A 185 1.98 4.87 -15.62
CA LYS A 185 3.05 3.90 -15.91
C LYS A 185 3.13 2.82 -14.84
N GLU A 186 2.96 3.20 -13.59
CA GLU A 186 3.03 2.35 -12.41
C GLU A 186 2.01 1.21 -12.49
N SER A 187 0.77 1.54 -12.90
CA SER A 187 -0.29 0.55 -13.10
C SER A 187 0.07 -0.48 -14.18
N TRP A 188 0.74 -0.06 -15.25
CA TRP A 188 1.20 -0.95 -16.31
C TRP A 188 2.43 -1.77 -15.94
N GLU A 189 3.31 -1.24 -15.10
CA GLU A 189 4.45 -1.97 -14.53
C GLU A 189 3.98 -3.08 -13.59
N ILE A 190 3.05 -2.77 -12.68
CA ILE A 190 2.41 -3.78 -11.82
C ILE A 190 1.74 -4.86 -12.66
N LEU A 191 1.04 -4.50 -13.74
CA LEU A 191 0.43 -5.48 -14.65
C LEU A 191 1.49 -6.41 -15.26
N LYS A 192 2.59 -5.86 -15.79
CA LYS A 192 3.67 -6.63 -16.41
C LYS A 192 4.35 -7.56 -15.41
N GLU A 193 4.68 -7.06 -14.22
CA GLU A 193 5.30 -7.85 -13.16
C GLU A 193 4.37 -8.94 -12.64
N SER A 194 3.08 -8.63 -12.46
CA SER A 194 2.08 -9.63 -12.11
C SER A 194 2.04 -10.74 -13.18
N CYS A 195 1.95 -10.38 -14.46
CA CYS A 195 1.89 -11.36 -15.55
C CYS A 195 3.13 -12.24 -15.62
N SER A 196 4.33 -11.67 -15.48
CA SER A 196 5.58 -12.41 -15.58
C SER A 196 5.71 -13.49 -14.50
N LEU A 197 5.21 -13.22 -13.30
CA LEU A 197 5.18 -14.17 -12.18
C LEU A 197 4.12 -15.26 -12.35
N MET A 198 3.09 -14.99 -13.14
CA MET A 198 1.93 -15.87 -13.32
C MET A 198 2.14 -16.89 -14.44
N GLY A 199 2.85 -16.51 -15.53
CA GLY A 199 3.12 -17.38 -16.67
C GLY A 199 3.97 -18.63 -16.38
N ASN A 200 4.65 -18.68 -15.22
CA ASN A 200 5.51 -19.79 -14.79
C ASN A 200 4.82 -20.77 -13.81
N GLY A 201 3.49 -20.87 -13.85
CA GLY A 201 2.71 -21.74 -12.95
C GLY A 201 2.18 -21.05 -11.69
N GLY A 202 1.99 -19.73 -11.74
CA GLY A 202 1.37 -18.97 -10.64
C GLY A 202 -0.15 -19.22 -10.52
N GLU A 203 -0.73 -18.81 -9.39
CA GLU A 203 -2.14 -19.10 -9.07
C GLU A 203 -3.14 -18.10 -9.65
N CYS A 204 -2.66 -16.96 -10.16
CA CYS A 204 -3.53 -15.89 -10.67
C CYS A 204 -4.21 -16.27 -11.97
N ARG A 205 -5.53 -16.15 -11.98
CA ARG A 205 -6.36 -16.47 -13.14
C ARG A 205 -6.99 -15.24 -13.79
N GLN A 206 -7.08 -14.13 -13.06
CA GLN A 206 -7.83 -12.96 -13.48
C GLN A 206 -7.13 -11.67 -13.03
N ILE A 207 -7.07 -10.69 -13.92
CA ILE A 207 -6.63 -9.33 -13.61
C ILE A 207 -7.79 -8.38 -13.89
N HIS A 208 -8.14 -7.57 -12.90
CA HIS A 208 -9.15 -6.52 -13.04
C HIS A 208 -8.48 -5.15 -12.97
N PHE A 209 -8.72 -4.32 -13.97
CA PHE A 209 -8.29 -2.93 -13.99
C PHE A 209 -9.46 -2.04 -13.63
N ILE A 210 -9.39 -1.33 -12.50
CA ILE A 210 -10.48 -0.54 -11.94
C ILE A 210 -10.14 0.94 -12.08
N CYS A 211 -10.92 1.64 -12.90
CA CYS A 211 -10.85 3.09 -13.07
C CYS A 211 -11.67 3.76 -11.95
N THR A 212 -11.00 4.28 -10.92
CA THR A 212 -11.64 4.96 -9.78
C THR A 212 -11.93 6.44 -10.04
N LYS A 213 -12.68 7.10 -9.14
CA LYS A 213 -13.13 8.50 -9.25
C LYS A 213 -13.91 8.79 -10.54
N SER A 214 -14.77 7.85 -10.96
CA SER A 214 -15.61 8.00 -12.16
C SER A 214 -16.66 9.11 -12.04
N ASP A 215 -16.91 9.60 -10.82
CA ASP A 215 -17.71 10.77 -10.49
C ASP A 215 -16.95 12.10 -10.67
N HIS A 216 -15.62 12.07 -10.83
CA HIS A 216 -14.80 13.26 -10.96
C HIS A 216 -14.63 13.66 -12.43
N PHE A 217 -15.40 14.64 -12.87
CA PHE A 217 -15.30 15.28 -14.17
C PHE A 217 -15.24 16.80 -14.02
N GLY A 218 -14.47 17.45 -14.91
CA GLY A 218 -14.48 18.92 -15.02
C GLY A 218 -15.91 19.41 -15.26
N GLY A 219 -16.29 20.51 -14.59
CA GLY A 219 -17.66 21.00 -14.45
C GLY A 219 -18.54 20.84 -15.69
N SER A 220 -19.79 20.42 -15.46
CA SER A 220 -20.79 20.23 -16.51
C SER A 220 -21.63 21.48 -16.70
N ASP A 221 -21.96 21.78 -17.96
CA ASP A 221 -22.96 22.79 -18.32
C ASP A 221 -24.39 22.33 -17.96
N ASP A 222 -24.62 21.02 -17.87
CA ASP A 222 -25.90 20.41 -17.47
C ASP A 222 -25.76 19.72 -16.11
N GLN A 223 -26.15 20.45 -15.06
CA GLN A 223 -26.14 19.95 -13.68
C GLN A 223 -27.37 19.09 -13.33
N SER A 224 -28.24 18.77 -14.30
CA SER A 224 -29.33 17.84 -14.06
C SER A 224 -28.78 16.45 -13.74
N ALA A 225 -29.51 15.69 -12.92
CA ALA A 225 -29.13 14.31 -12.59
C ALA A 225 -28.99 13.42 -13.85
N ALA A 226 -29.78 13.69 -14.89
CA ALA A 226 -29.69 12.99 -16.17
C ALA A 226 -28.42 13.36 -16.94
N GLY A 227 -28.08 14.64 -17.00
CA GLY A 227 -26.86 15.16 -17.63
C GLY A 227 -25.60 14.60 -16.97
N VAL A 228 -25.52 14.68 -15.64
CA VAL A 228 -24.43 14.10 -14.83
C VAL A 228 -24.27 12.61 -15.09
N ARG A 229 -25.37 11.84 -15.05
CA ARG A 229 -25.33 10.39 -15.31
C ARG A 229 -24.84 10.07 -16.73
N ALA A 230 -25.31 10.81 -17.73
CA ALA A 230 -24.87 10.63 -19.11
C ALA A 230 -23.36 10.92 -19.27
N GLN A 231 -22.86 11.94 -18.58
CA GLN A 231 -21.44 12.30 -18.59
C GLN A 231 -20.56 11.21 -17.95
N ILE A 232 -20.95 10.69 -16.78
CA ILE A 232 -20.26 9.56 -16.12
C ILE A 232 -20.20 8.36 -17.06
N LEU A 233 -21.33 7.97 -17.68
CA LEU A 233 -21.36 6.82 -18.60
C LEU A 233 -20.46 7.04 -19.82
N LYS A 234 -20.42 8.26 -20.36
CA LYS A 234 -19.54 8.61 -21.48
C LYS A 234 -18.06 8.52 -21.10
N GLN A 235 -17.67 9.09 -19.95
CA GLN A 235 -16.30 9.03 -19.44
C GLN A 235 -15.88 7.59 -19.16
N ASN A 236 -16.74 6.81 -18.50
CA ASN A 236 -16.50 5.40 -18.20
C ASN A 236 -16.27 4.57 -19.47
N LYS A 237 -17.10 4.79 -20.51
CA LYS A 237 -16.91 4.13 -21.81
C LYS A 237 -15.57 4.52 -22.45
N GLN A 238 -15.20 5.80 -22.42
CA GLN A 238 -13.93 6.27 -22.98
C GLN A 238 -12.72 5.71 -22.22
N ALA A 239 -12.76 5.67 -20.89
CA ALA A 239 -11.70 5.10 -20.07
C ALA A 239 -11.48 3.62 -20.38
N LYS A 240 -12.56 2.82 -20.45
CA LYS A 240 -12.49 1.40 -20.83
C LYS A 240 -11.84 1.19 -22.19
N ILE A 241 -12.21 1.99 -23.20
CA ILE A 241 -11.61 1.91 -24.53
C ILE A 241 -10.11 2.23 -24.49
N LYS A 242 -9.72 3.31 -23.80
CA LYS A 242 -8.31 3.71 -23.70
C LYS A 242 -7.45 2.66 -22.99
N VAL A 243 -7.91 2.14 -21.85
CA VAL A 243 -7.21 1.09 -21.10
C VAL A 243 -7.06 -0.18 -21.94
N MET A 244 -8.12 -0.62 -22.62
CA MET A 244 -8.04 -1.79 -23.51
C MET A 244 -7.11 -1.58 -24.72
N ALA A 245 -7.06 -0.35 -25.26
CA ALA A 245 -6.15 0.00 -26.34
C ALA A 245 -4.68 -0.05 -25.89
N GLU A 246 -4.35 0.44 -24.69
CA GLU A 246 -3.00 0.34 -24.13
C GLU A 246 -2.63 -1.10 -23.78
N PHE A 247 -3.54 -1.86 -23.14
CA PHE A 247 -3.34 -3.28 -22.90
C PHE A 247 -3.05 -4.05 -24.20
N SER A 248 -3.68 -3.65 -25.31
CA SER A 248 -3.46 -4.27 -26.61
C SER A 248 -2.06 -4.11 -27.19
N LYS A 249 -1.30 -3.12 -26.73
CA LYS A 249 0.10 -2.92 -27.11
C LYS A 249 1.05 -3.87 -26.37
N LEU A 250 0.62 -4.47 -25.25
CA LEU A 250 1.45 -5.34 -24.40
C LEU A 250 1.49 -6.78 -24.94
N LYS A 251 2.20 -6.97 -26.06
CA LYS A 251 2.31 -8.26 -26.77
C LYS A 251 2.84 -9.41 -25.90
N GLU A 252 3.79 -9.14 -25.01
CA GLU A 252 4.36 -10.16 -24.11
C GLU A 252 3.33 -10.66 -23.09
N VAL A 253 2.49 -9.75 -22.56
CA VAL A 253 1.41 -10.11 -21.63
C VAL A 253 0.34 -10.96 -22.32
N LYS A 254 -0.01 -10.62 -23.57
CA LYS A 254 -0.99 -11.39 -24.36
C LYS A 254 -0.56 -12.82 -24.71
N LYS A 255 0.75 -13.12 -24.71
CA LYS A 255 1.23 -14.51 -24.87
C LYS A 255 0.89 -15.38 -23.65
N GLN A 256 0.86 -14.77 -22.48
CA GLN A 256 0.63 -15.45 -21.20
C GLN A 256 -0.85 -15.39 -20.79
N PHE A 257 -1.59 -14.37 -21.24
CA PHE A 257 -2.99 -14.11 -20.88
C PHE A 257 -3.87 -13.88 -22.11
N SER A 258 -4.99 -14.59 -22.22
CA SER A 258 -6.04 -14.24 -23.18
C SER A 258 -6.74 -12.95 -22.75
N GLU A 259 -7.38 -12.26 -23.71
CA GLU A 259 -8.16 -11.05 -23.41
C GLU A 259 -9.33 -11.32 -22.44
N GLU A 260 -9.77 -12.58 -22.31
CA GLU A 260 -10.84 -12.99 -21.38
C GLU A 260 -10.42 -12.90 -19.91
N CYS A 261 -9.11 -12.94 -19.64
CA CYS A 261 -8.55 -12.91 -18.29
C CYS A 261 -8.25 -11.48 -17.79
N PHE A 262 -8.45 -10.46 -18.63
CA PHE A 262 -8.28 -9.05 -18.28
C PHE A 262 -9.62 -8.30 -18.45
N LYS A 263 -10.11 -7.65 -17.39
CA LYS A 263 -11.37 -6.90 -17.42
C LYS A 263 -11.22 -5.50 -16.88
N VAL A 264 -11.87 -4.52 -17.52
CA VAL A 264 -11.84 -3.12 -17.10
C VAL A 264 -13.17 -2.69 -16.47
N PHE A 265 -13.11 -2.17 -15.25
CA PHE A 265 -14.22 -1.67 -14.45
C PHE A 265 -14.11 -0.15 -14.23
N THR A 266 -15.23 0.50 -13.94
CA THR A 266 -15.42 1.96 -13.75
C THR A 266 -16.56 2.22 -12.79
#